data_AF-A0A0G8EDC1-F1
#
_entry.id   AF-A0A0G8EDC1-F1
#
_cell.length_a   1.000
_cell.length_b   1.000
_cell.length_c   1.000
_cell.angle_alpha   90.00
_cell.angle_beta   90.00
_cell.angle_gamma   90.00
#
_symmetry.space_group_name_H-M   'P 1'
#
loop_
_entity.id
_entity.type
_entity.pdbx_description
1 polymer ?
#
loop_
_entity_poly.entity_id
_entity_poly.type
_entity_poly.pdbx_seq_one_letter_code
_entity_poly.pdbx_strand_id
1 'polypeptide(L)' 'MSLNMYLGEVQSQTQSINAVCTATIQGMEQAIQSIDTFAIDTVLQGQTYSSAKSFFVQTFRPLA' A
#
# COMPACT_ATOMS: atom_id res chain seq x y z
N MET A 1 -18.99 35.72 7.37
CA MET A 1 -18.40 34.37 7.34
C MET A 1 -16.91 34.53 7.61
N SER A 2 -16.45 34.03 8.76
CA SER A 2 -15.21 34.44 9.42
C SER A 2 -14.00 33.59 9.01
N LEU A 3 -12.79 34.17 9.12
CA LEU A 3 -11.50 33.51 8.91
C LEU A 3 -11.35 32.18 9.68
N ASN A 4 -12.01 32.08 10.85
CA ASN A 4 -11.99 30.88 11.69
C ASN A 4 -12.65 29.66 11.03
N MET A 5 -13.62 29.87 10.13
CA MET A 5 -14.26 28.78 9.37
C MET A 5 -13.29 28.18 8.35
N TYR A 6 -12.54 29.02 7.64
CA TYR A 6 -11.56 28.60 6.63
C TYR A 6 -10.35 27.91 7.29
N LEU A 7 -9.88 28.40 8.44
CA LEU A 7 -8.78 27.76 9.18
C LEU A 7 -9.17 26.35 9.69
N GLY A 8 -10.40 26.19 10.17
CA GLY A 8 -10.92 24.89 10.62
C GLY A 8 -11.07 23.88 9.48
N GLU A 9 -11.54 24.32 8.30
CA GLU A 9 -11.59 23.48 7.10
C GLU A 9 -10.20 23.05 6.64
N VAL A 10 -9.22 23.96 6.60
CA VAL A 10 -7.83 23.64 6.24
C VAL A 10 -7.21 22.65 7.23
N GLN A 11 -7.48 22.80 8.53
CA GLN A 11 -6.95 21.90 9.56
C GLN A 11 -7.58 20.50 9.47
N SER A 12 -8.91 20.42 9.26
CA SER A 12 -9.63 19.17 9.01
C SER A 12 -9.15 18.48 7.73
N GLN A 13 -8.93 19.25 6.66
CA GLN A 13 -8.39 18.74 5.39
C GLN A 13 -6.97 18.20 5.56
N THR A 14 -6.11 18.88 6.32
CA THR A 14 -4.75 18.42 6.62
C THR A 14 -4.76 17.11 7.42
N GLN A 15 -5.62 17.00 8.42
CA GLN A 15 -5.79 15.77 9.20
C GLN A 15 -6.30 14.61 8.34
N SER A 16 -7.26 14.88 7.47
CA SER A 16 -7.79 13.92 6.50
C SER A 16 -6.70 13.43 5.54
N ILE A 17 -5.89 14.34 4.99
CA ILE A 17 -4.77 13.99 4.12
C ILE A 17 -3.76 13.10 4.86
N ASN A 18 -3.38 13.45 6.10
CA ASN A 18 -2.47 12.64 6.89
C ASN A 18 -3.04 11.24 7.19
N ALA A 19 -4.34 11.15 7.46
CA ALA A 19 -5.01 9.87 7.66
C ALA A 19 -5.00 9.01 6.39
N VAL A 20 -5.26 9.61 5.23
CA VAL A 20 -5.17 8.91 3.93
C VAL A 20 -3.74 8.47 3.65
N CYS A 21 -2.75 9.35 3.80
CA CYS A 21 -1.33 9.00 3.60
C CYS A 21 -0.89 7.85 4.51
N THR A 22 -1.28 7.88 5.78
CA THR A 22 -0.98 6.81 6.75
C THR A 22 -1.63 5.49 6.32
N ALA A 23 -2.90 5.52 5.92
CA ALA A 23 -3.60 4.34 5.42
C ALA A 23 -2.97 3.80 4.13
N THR A 24 -2.51 4.68 3.23
CA THR A 24 -1.79 4.28 2.01
C THR A 24 -0.48 3.59 2.34
N ILE A 25 0.34 4.14 3.25
CA ILE A 25 1.59 3.50 3.70
C ILE A 25 1.31 2.12 4.28
N GLN A 26 0.36 2.01 5.21
CA GLN A 26 -0.01 0.73 5.83
C GLN A 26 -0.52 -0.29 4.79
N GLY A 27 -1.30 0.16 3.80
CA GLY A 27 -1.78 -0.69 2.72
C GLY A 27 -0.63 -1.21 1.84
N MET A 28 0.38 -0.37 1.55
CA MET A 28 1.56 -0.79 0.79
C MET A 28 2.42 -1.77 1.59
N GLU A 29 2.64 -1.54 2.89
CA GLU A 29 3.35 -2.47 3.78
C GLU A 29 2.67 -3.86 3.80
N GLN A 30 1.33 -3.89 3.89
CA GLN A 30 0.57 -5.14 3.83
C GLN A 30 0.69 -5.82 2.47
N ALA A 31 0.69 -5.06 1.38
CA ALA A 31 0.88 -5.61 0.04
C ALA A 31 2.27 -6.23 -0.13
N ILE A 32 3.33 -5.55 0.32
CA ILE A 32 4.71 -6.06 0.32
C ILE A 32 4.80 -7.37 1.10
N GLN A 33 4.26 -7.40 2.33
CA GLN A 33 4.29 -8.59 3.18
C GLN A 33 3.54 -9.77 2.55
N SER A 34 2.42 -9.50 1.87
CA SER A 34 1.65 -10.50 1.15
C SER A 34 2.43 -11.05 -0.05
N ILE A 35 3.12 -10.19 -0.81
CA ILE A 35 3.99 -10.60 -1.92
C ILE A 35 5.14 -11.47 -1.41
N ASP A 36 5.78 -11.09 -0.30
CA ASP A 36 6.89 -11.86 0.29
C ASP A 36 6.44 -13.25 0.74
N THR A 37 5.28 -13.32 1.40
CA THR A 37 4.68 -14.58 1.83
C THR A 37 4.38 -15.48 0.63
N PHE A 38 3.78 -14.93 -0.42
CA PHE A 38 3.48 -15.66 -1.65
C PHE A 38 4.75 -16.13 -2.37
N ALA A 39 5.81 -15.32 -2.40
CA ALA A 39 7.04 -15.63 -3.10
C ALA A 39 7.79 -16.83 -2.49
N ILE A 40 7.79 -16.94 -1.15
CA ILE A 40 8.49 -18.03 -0.43
C ILE A 40 7.62 -19.28 -0.23
N ASP A 41 6.32 -19.21 -0.53
CA ASP A 41 5.40 -20.35 -0.41
C ASP A 41 5.93 -21.56 -1.19
N THR A 42 6.09 -22.71 -0.53
CA THR A 42 6.62 -23.93 -1.17
C THR A 42 5.53 -24.90 -1.62
N VAL A 43 4.27 -24.65 -1.29
CA VAL A 43 3.11 -25.49 -1.63
C VAL A 43 2.67 -25.21 -3.08
N LEU A 44 2.67 -23.93 -3.47
CA LEU A 44 2.30 -23.49 -4.81
C LEU A 44 3.48 -23.65 -5.78
N GLN A 45 3.44 -24.73 -6.55
CA GLN A 45 4.48 -25.14 -7.49
C GLN A 45 3.96 -25.25 -8.92
N GLY A 46 4.87 -25.23 -9.90
CA GLY A 46 4.56 -25.31 -11.32
C GLY A 46 4.80 -23.98 -12.05
N GLN A 47 4.87 -24.04 -13.38
CA GLN A 47 5.34 -22.92 -14.22
C GLN A 47 4.51 -21.64 -14.01
N THR A 48 3.19 -21.76 -13.88
CA THR A 48 2.28 -20.63 -13.65
C THR A 48 2.54 -19.92 -12.33
N TYR A 49 2.77 -20.66 -11.25
CA TYR A 49 3.10 -20.06 -9.95
C TYR A 49 4.50 -19.47 -9.94
N SER A 50 5.47 -20.14 -10.57
CA SER A 50 6.84 -19.61 -10.70
C SER A 50 6.88 -18.28 -11.47
N SER A 51 6.14 -18.16 -12.57
CA SER A 51 6.07 -16.90 -13.32
C SER A 51 5.34 -15.82 -12.55
N ALA A 52 4.25 -16.15 -11.85
CA ALA A 52 3.53 -15.20 -11.00
C ALA A 52 4.42 -14.69 -9.85
N LYS A 53 5.13 -15.56 -9.14
CA LYS A 53 6.08 -15.18 -8.08
C LYS A 53 7.16 -14.25 -8.62
N SER A 54 7.74 -14.58 -9.76
CA SER A 54 8.74 -13.73 -10.42
C SER A 54 8.17 -12.35 -10.76
N PHE A 55 6.96 -12.29 -11.32
CA PHE A 55 6.31 -11.03 -11.68
C PHE A 55 6.01 -10.16 -10.45
N PHE A 56 5.46 -10.73 -9.38
CA PHE A 56 5.14 -9.96 -8.17
C PHE A 56 6.39 -9.45 -7.46
N VAL A 57 7.45 -10.28 -7.36
CA VAL A 57 8.71 -9.88 -6.73
C VAL A 57 9.46 -8.82 -7.53
N GLN A 58 9.50 -8.95 -8.86
CA GLN A 58 10.32 -8.07 -9.70
C GLN A 58 9.59 -6.78 -10.10
N THR A 59 8.26 -6.80 -10.21
CA THR A 59 7.49 -5.66 -10.72
C THR A 59 6.70 -4.96 -9.62
N PHE A 60 5.93 -5.69 -8.82
CA PHE A 60 5.00 -5.07 -7.87
C PHE A 60 5.64 -4.73 -6.54
N ARG A 61 6.55 -5.57 -6.03
CA ARG A 61 7.24 -5.32 -4.75
C ARG A 61 8.05 -4.02 -4.72
N PRO A 62 8.75 -3.60 -5.79
CA PRO A 62 9.46 -2.32 -5.81
C PRO A 62 8.56 -1.08 -6.00
N LEU A 63 7.31 -1.28 -6.39
CA LEU A 63 6.34 -0.21 -6.66
C LEU A 63 5.41 0.09 -5.47
N ALA A 64 5.27 -0.87 -4.56
CA ALA A 64 4.65 -0.70 -3.25
C ALA A 64 5.67 -0.13 -2.27
#